data_AF-A0A7X5TM57-F1
#
_entry.id   AF-A0A7X5TM57-F1
#
_cell.length_a   1.000
_cell.length_b   1.000
_cell.length_c   1.000
_cell.angle_alpha   90.00
_cell.angle_beta   90.00
_cell.angle_gamma   90.00
#
_symmetry.space_group_name_H-M   'P 1'
#
loop_
_entity.id
_entity.type
_entity.pdbx_description
1 polymer ?
#
loop_
_entity_poly.entity_id
_entity_poly.type
_entity_poly.pdbx_seq_one_letter_code
_entity_poly.pdbx_strand_id
1 'polypeptide(L)'
;MDHFKKNFTNTFEVVCKFLGDGWRVDKLEPGYEYRIKLTSLNFKHFVIVATMEKGRIQISGGVSHGVWCVCSVSTRRQPLAIARDIKRKILSSALGQIELLEAEIKKNQKRTEEREIVKSSIGCVVELQPNYYDLCSFKHGRIHGTVKESYDGCYNLHLSCLSKDELIYLVGFLSTL
;
A
#
# COMPACT_ATOMS: atom_id res chain seq x y z
N MET A 1 -23.29 23.37 -6.56
CA MET A 1 -22.64 22.37 -5.69
C MET A 1 -23.48 21.10 -5.77
N ASP A 2 -22.95 20.06 -6.40
CA ASP A 2 -23.71 18.83 -6.67
C ASP A 2 -23.85 18.02 -5.39
N HIS A 3 -25.09 17.91 -4.88
CA HIS A 3 -25.45 17.09 -3.72
C HIS A 3 -25.51 15.59 -4.10
N PHE A 4 -24.51 15.08 -4.81
CA PHE A 4 -24.50 13.71 -5.32
C PHE A 4 -24.69 12.68 -4.20
N LYS A 5 -23.88 12.77 -3.13
CA LYS A 5 -23.94 11.84 -2.01
C LYS A 5 -25.33 11.86 -1.36
N LYS A 6 -25.88 13.04 -1.06
CA LYS A 6 -27.24 13.18 -0.51
C LYS A 6 -28.31 12.56 -1.41
N ASN A 7 -28.23 12.77 -2.72
CA ASN A 7 -29.24 12.33 -3.68
C ASN A 7 -29.21 10.81 -3.93
N PHE A 8 -28.03 10.19 -3.88
CA PHE A 8 -27.85 8.79 -4.29
C PHE A 8 -27.49 7.83 -3.15
N THR A 9 -27.28 8.30 -1.90
CA THR A 9 -26.94 7.41 -0.77
C THR A 9 -27.96 6.28 -0.60
N ASN A 10 -29.26 6.59 -0.52
CA ASN A 10 -30.30 5.56 -0.36
C ASN A 10 -30.32 4.56 -1.53
N THR A 11 -30.05 5.04 -2.75
CA THR A 11 -29.93 4.19 -3.95
C THR A 11 -28.77 3.21 -3.76
N PHE A 12 -27.61 3.69 -3.34
CA PHE A 12 -26.42 2.87 -3.15
C PHE A 12 -26.48 1.96 -1.92
N GLU A 13 -27.25 2.31 -0.88
CA GLU A 13 -27.57 1.39 0.21
C GLU A 13 -28.37 0.18 -0.30
N VAL A 14 -29.31 0.38 -1.22
CA VAL A 14 -30.04 -0.71 -1.88
C VAL A 14 -29.15 -1.49 -2.84
N VAL A 15 -28.27 -0.82 -3.60
CA VAL A 15 -27.26 -1.49 -4.43
C VAL A 15 -26.41 -2.43 -3.59
N CYS A 16 -25.90 -1.98 -2.43
CA CYS A 16 -25.13 -2.81 -1.50
C CYS A 16 -25.88 -4.07 -1.06
N LYS A 17 -27.19 -3.96 -0.77
CA LYS A 17 -28.03 -5.14 -0.45
C LYS A 17 -28.08 -6.15 -1.60
N PHE A 18 -28.18 -5.69 -2.85
CA PHE A 18 -28.13 -6.57 -4.03
C PHE A 18 -26.74 -7.09 -4.37
N LEU A 19 -25.69 -6.36 -3.99
CA LEU A 19 -24.32 -6.84 -4.10
C LEU A 19 -24.13 -8.06 -3.19
N GLY A 20 -24.62 -8.00 -1.95
CA GLY A 20 -24.40 -9.04 -0.95
C GLY A 20 -23.02 -8.90 -0.31
N ASP A 21 -22.48 -9.99 0.22
CA ASP A 21 -21.08 -10.10 0.69
C ASP A 21 -20.58 -8.96 1.58
N GLY A 22 -21.45 -8.44 2.46
CA GLY A 22 -21.10 -7.41 3.43
C GLY A 22 -20.79 -6.03 2.86
N TRP A 23 -21.12 -5.77 1.58
CA TRP A 23 -21.01 -4.44 0.98
C TRP A 23 -21.87 -3.42 1.71
N ARG A 24 -21.31 -2.24 1.99
CA ARG A 24 -21.99 -1.12 2.65
C ARG A 24 -21.44 0.21 2.16
N VAL A 25 -22.28 1.25 2.25
CA VAL A 25 -21.83 2.64 2.07
C VAL A 25 -20.95 3.03 3.26
N ASP A 26 -19.78 3.57 2.97
CA ASP A 26 -18.87 4.13 3.97
C ASP A 26 -19.40 5.47 4.47
N LYS A 27 -19.80 5.51 5.74
CA LYS A 27 -20.34 6.69 6.42
C LYS A 27 -19.27 7.47 7.20
N LEU A 28 -18.05 6.94 7.29
CA LEU A 28 -16.98 7.49 8.11
C LEU A 28 -16.12 8.53 7.38
N GLU A 29 -16.47 8.86 6.14
CA GLU A 29 -15.71 9.80 5.30
C GLU A 29 -16.41 11.18 5.23
N PRO A 30 -16.18 12.06 6.23
CA PRO A 30 -16.73 13.41 6.23
C PRO A 30 -16.05 14.27 5.17
N GLY A 31 -16.80 15.22 4.59
CA GLY A 31 -16.27 16.21 3.64
C GLY A 31 -16.28 15.82 2.15
N TYR A 32 -16.72 14.61 1.81
CA TYR A 32 -16.75 14.12 0.43
C TYR A 32 -18.18 14.01 -0.14
N GLU A 33 -18.88 15.13 -0.29
CA GLU A 33 -20.28 15.19 -0.77
C GLU A 33 -20.43 14.84 -2.27
N TYR A 34 -19.34 14.87 -3.03
CA TYR A 34 -19.33 14.60 -4.47
C TYR A 34 -19.19 13.10 -4.81
N ARG A 35 -19.00 12.22 -3.82
CA ARG A 35 -18.82 10.77 -4.04
C ARG A 35 -19.55 9.92 -3.02
N ILE A 36 -19.82 8.68 -3.41
CA ILE A 36 -20.29 7.60 -2.54
C ILE A 36 -19.26 6.49 -2.59
N LYS A 37 -18.68 6.14 -1.44
CA LYS A 37 -17.72 5.06 -1.31
C LYS A 37 -18.39 3.84 -0.70
N LEU A 38 -18.14 2.67 -1.26
CA LEU A 38 -18.59 1.38 -0.76
C LEU A 38 -17.40 0.57 -0.31
N THR A 39 -17.58 -0.17 0.78
CA THR A 39 -16.57 -1.06 1.37
C THR A 39 -17.23 -2.38 1.77
N SER A 40 -16.44 -3.45 1.83
CA SER A 40 -16.87 -4.74 2.37
C SER A 40 -15.75 -5.34 3.23
N LEU A 41 -16.11 -6.06 4.30
CA LEU A 41 -15.13 -6.83 5.09
C LEU A 41 -14.67 -8.11 4.37
N ASN A 42 -15.47 -8.62 3.44
CA ASN A 42 -15.14 -9.80 2.64
C ASN A 42 -14.20 -9.45 1.48
N PHE A 43 -14.12 -8.17 1.11
CA PHE A 43 -13.23 -7.65 0.09
C PHE A 43 -12.28 -6.61 0.70
N LYS A 44 -11.43 -7.06 1.63
CA LYS A 44 -10.46 -6.19 2.29
C LYS A 44 -9.59 -5.48 1.24
N HIS A 45 -9.22 -4.23 1.51
CA HIS A 45 -8.43 -3.36 0.63
C HIS A 45 -9.09 -2.93 -0.69
N PHE A 46 -10.19 -3.55 -1.11
CA PHE A 46 -10.92 -3.18 -2.32
C PHE A 46 -12.03 -2.18 -1.98
N VAL A 47 -12.14 -1.14 -2.80
CA VAL A 47 -13.17 -0.12 -2.64
C VAL A 47 -13.93 0.09 -3.96
N ILE A 48 -15.19 0.50 -3.86
CA ILE A 48 -15.95 0.99 -4.99
C ILE A 48 -16.30 2.45 -4.70
N VAL A 49 -16.10 3.32 -5.67
CA VAL A 49 -16.41 4.74 -5.58
C VAL A 49 -17.34 5.11 -6.72
N ALA A 50 -18.45 5.75 -6.38
CA ALA A 50 -19.37 6.33 -7.35
C ALA A 50 -19.29 7.86 -7.30
N THR A 51 -19.29 8.50 -8.46
CA THR A 51 -19.24 9.97 -8.65
C THR A 51 -20.24 10.39 -9.74
N MET A 52 -20.61 11.66 -9.76
CA MET A 52 -21.34 12.27 -10.88
C MET A 52 -20.34 12.80 -11.91
N GLU A 53 -20.44 12.34 -13.15
CA GLU A 53 -19.63 12.83 -14.27
C GLU A 53 -20.50 13.03 -15.51
N LYS A 54 -20.52 14.25 -16.04
CA LYS A 54 -21.24 14.62 -17.28
C LYS A 54 -22.70 14.11 -17.31
N GLY A 55 -23.41 14.22 -16.17
CA GLY A 55 -24.82 13.82 -16.02
C GLY A 55 -25.05 12.31 -15.87
N ARG A 56 -23.99 11.52 -15.69
CA ARG A 56 -24.05 10.07 -15.46
C ARG A 56 -23.33 9.70 -14.17
N ILE A 57 -23.70 8.56 -13.61
CA ILE A 57 -23.00 8.02 -12.44
C ILE A 57 -21.81 7.20 -12.97
N GLN A 58 -20.61 7.66 -12.67
CA GLN A 58 -19.39 6.89 -12.89
C GLN A 58 -19.12 6.05 -11.66
N ILE A 59 -18.85 4.77 -11.86
CA ILE A 59 -18.58 3.81 -10.79
C ILE A 59 -17.23 3.17 -11.10
N SER A 60 -16.29 3.37 -10.19
CA SER A 60 -14.92 2.86 -10.29
C SER A 60 -14.61 1.98 -9.09
N GLY A 61 -13.86 0.91 -9.26
CA GLY A 61 -13.44 0.09 -8.13
C GLY A 61 -12.09 -0.57 -8.35
N GLY A 62 -11.38 -0.79 -7.26
CA GLY A 62 -10.02 -1.30 -7.26
C GLY A 62 -9.42 -1.32 -5.86
N VAL A 63 -8.19 -1.80 -5.80
CA VAL A 63 -7.31 -1.65 -4.63
C VAL A 63 -6.44 -0.38 -4.76
N SER A 64 -5.92 0.13 -3.64
CA SER A 64 -4.98 1.27 -3.66
C SER A 64 -3.76 0.93 -4.52
N HIS A 65 -3.32 1.88 -5.35
CA HIS A 65 -2.21 1.72 -6.31
C HIS A 65 -2.37 0.59 -7.35
N GLY A 66 -3.55 -0.04 -7.43
CA GLY A 66 -3.87 -1.04 -8.44
C GLY A 66 -4.54 -0.49 -9.70
N VAL A 67 -4.91 -1.38 -10.61
CA VAL A 67 -5.71 -1.04 -11.80
C VAL A 67 -7.17 -0.89 -11.42
N TRP A 68 -7.75 0.28 -11.70
CA TRP A 68 -9.15 0.56 -11.42
C TRP A 68 -10.04 0.14 -12.59
N CYS A 69 -11.05 -0.67 -12.29
CA CYS A 69 -12.13 -0.97 -13.23
C CYS A 69 -13.17 0.14 -13.17
N VAL A 70 -13.75 0.50 -14.32
CA VAL A 70 -14.70 1.62 -14.41
C VAL A 70 -15.93 1.23 -15.23
N CYS A 71 -17.09 1.71 -14.83
CA CYS A 71 -18.30 1.67 -15.64
C CYS A 71 -19.17 2.92 -15.41
N SER A 72 -19.97 3.28 -16.41
CA SER A 72 -20.87 4.44 -16.35
C SER A 72 -22.33 4.03 -16.54
N VAL A 73 -23.21 4.50 -15.66
CA VAL A 73 -24.65 4.22 -15.68
C VAL A 73 -25.48 5.51 -15.69
N SER A 74 -26.70 5.43 -16.21
CA SER A 74 -27.65 6.54 -16.13
C SER A 74 -28.08 6.79 -14.68
N THR A 75 -28.39 8.04 -14.33
CA THR A 75 -28.97 8.42 -13.03
C THR A 75 -30.33 7.79 -12.76
N ARG A 76 -31.04 7.33 -13.79
CA ARG A 76 -32.34 6.64 -13.69
C ARG A 76 -32.22 5.12 -13.64
N ARG A 77 -31.00 4.57 -13.69
CA ARG A 77 -30.75 3.12 -13.68
C ARG A 77 -31.23 2.54 -12.34
N GLN A 78 -32.00 1.45 -12.38
CA GLN A 78 -32.50 0.82 -11.16
C GLN A 78 -31.35 0.21 -10.32
N PRO A 79 -31.44 0.24 -8.97
CA PRO A 79 -30.40 -0.30 -8.08
C PRO A 79 -29.95 -1.73 -8.41
N LEU A 80 -30.89 -2.63 -8.73
CA LEU A 80 -30.57 -4.02 -9.10
C LEU A 80 -29.71 -4.09 -10.37
N ALA A 81 -30.00 -3.26 -11.37
CA ALA A 81 -29.23 -3.22 -12.60
C ALA A 81 -27.83 -2.63 -12.36
N ILE A 82 -27.70 -1.61 -11.50
CA ILE A 82 -26.41 -1.07 -11.07
C ILE A 82 -25.59 -2.15 -10.37
N ALA A 83 -26.18 -2.91 -9.43
CA ALA A 83 -25.50 -4.00 -8.74
C ALA A 83 -25.00 -5.09 -9.71
N ARG A 84 -25.80 -5.47 -10.71
CA ARG A 84 -25.39 -6.41 -11.77
C ARG A 84 -24.23 -5.87 -12.61
N ASP A 85 -24.26 -4.59 -12.96
CA ASP A 85 -23.17 -3.95 -13.71
C ASP A 85 -21.87 -3.92 -12.88
N ILE A 86 -21.95 -3.61 -11.57
CA ILE A 86 -20.81 -3.67 -10.65
C ILE A 86 -20.26 -5.10 -10.56
N LYS A 87 -21.10 -6.11 -10.33
CA LYS A 87 -20.66 -7.52 -10.23
C LYS A 87 -19.88 -7.96 -11.46
N ARG A 88 -20.39 -7.63 -12.64
CA ARG A 88 -19.82 -8.08 -13.91
C ARG A 88 -18.56 -7.31 -14.31
N LYS A 89 -18.53 -5.99 -14.08
CA LYS A 89 -17.49 -5.10 -14.64
C LYS A 89 -16.43 -4.65 -13.63
N ILE A 90 -16.75 -4.68 -12.34
CA ILE A 90 -15.87 -4.16 -11.28
C ILE A 90 -15.39 -5.31 -10.41
N LEU A 91 -16.31 -6.16 -9.91
CA LEU A 91 -15.96 -7.23 -8.98
C LEU A 91 -15.35 -8.47 -9.63
N SER A 92 -15.43 -8.59 -10.96
CA SER A 92 -14.89 -9.74 -11.69
C SER A 92 -13.37 -9.90 -11.55
N SER A 93 -12.64 -8.81 -11.30
CA SER A 93 -11.20 -8.82 -11.02
C SER A 93 -10.84 -8.58 -9.55
N ALA A 94 -11.83 -8.41 -8.66
CA ALA A 94 -11.56 -7.92 -7.30
C ALA A 94 -10.70 -8.90 -6.48
N LEU A 95 -11.03 -10.18 -6.48
CA LEU A 95 -10.29 -11.18 -5.70
C LEU A 95 -8.84 -11.31 -6.15
N GLY A 96 -8.59 -11.31 -7.47
CA GLY A 96 -7.22 -11.36 -8.00
C GLY A 96 -6.40 -10.11 -7.64
N GLN A 97 -7.03 -8.92 -7.65
CA GLN A 97 -6.34 -7.70 -7.20
C GLN A 97 -6.01 -7.72 -5.70
N ILE A 98 -6.92 -8.24 -4.87
CA ILE A 98 -6.70 -8.37 -3.42
C ILE A 98 -5.56 -9.34 -3.16
N GLU A 99 -5.55 -10.50 -3.81
CA GLU A 99 -4.50 -11.51 -3.64
C GLU A 99 -3.11 -10.96 -3.99
N LEU A 100 -3.00 -10.24 -5.11
CA LEU A 100 -1.74 -9.60 -5.50
C LEU A 100 -1.26 -8.57 -4.48
N LEU A 101 -2.18 -7.74 -3.96
CA LEU A 101 -1.86 -6.76 -2.94
C LEU A 101 -1.43 -7.43 -1.63
N GLU A 102 -2.14 -8.47 -1.18
CA GLU A 102 -1.80 -9.20 0.04
C GLU A 102 -0.43 -9.88 -0.06
N ALA A 103 -0.10 -10.43 -1.23
CA ALA A 103 1.23 -10.98 -1.50
C ALA A 103 2.32 -9.90 -1.44
N GLU A 104 2.05 -8.71 -1.97
CA GLU A 104 2.97 -7.58 -1.90
C GLU A 104 3.15 -7.07 -0.46
N ILE A 105 2.06 -6.93 0.30
CA ILE A 105 2.09 -6.55 1.72
C ILE A 105 2.94 -7.56 2.50
N LYS A 106 2.72 -8.86 2.32
CA LYS A 106 3.48 -9.91 3.01
C LYS A 106 4.96 -9.88 2.65
N LYS A 107 5.29 -9.65 1.37
CA LYS A 107 6.68 -9.49 0.91
C LYS A 107 7.35 -8.29 1.56
N ASN A 108 6.66 -7.16 1.62
CA ASN A 108 7.17 -5.93 2.24
C ASN A 108 7.32 -6.06 3.76
N GLN A 109 6.41 -6.76 4.43
CA GLN A 109 6.52 -7.09 5.86
C GLN A 109 7.76 -7.93 6.14
N LYS A 110 7.95 -9.04 5.41
CA LYS A 110 9.13 -9.91 5.54
C LYS A 110 10.43 -9.13 5.32
N ARG A 111 10.49 -8.29 4.29
CA ARG A 111 11.65 -7.43 4.02
C ARG A 111 11.90 -6.44 5.17
N THR A 112 10.85 -5.86 5.74
CA THR A 112 10.98 -4.95 6.88
C THR A 112 11.52 -5.67 8.11
N GLU A 113 11.00 -6.86 8.41
CA GLU A 113 11.47 -7.72 9.50
C GLU A 113 12.95 -8.09 9.33
N GLU A 114 13.36 -8.53 8.14
CA GLU A 114 14.76 -8.85 7.83
C GLU A 114 15.68 -7.63 8.00
N ARG A 115 15.24 -6.44 7.56
CA ARG A 115 15.99 -5.18 7.74
C ARG A 115 16.17 -4.82 9.22
N GLU A 116 15.15 -5.02 10.05
CA GLU A 116 15.24 -4.77 11.49
C GLU A 116 16.15 -5.78 12.20
N ILE A 117 16.16 -7.06 11.78
CA ILE A 117 17.10 -8.06 12.30
C ILE A 117 18.55 -7.63 12.04
N VAL A 118 18.86 -7.18 10.81
CA VAL A 118 20.21 -6.73 10.46
C VAL A 118 20.61 -5.49 11.26
N LYS A 119 19.73 -4.49 11.35
CA LYS A 119 19.97 -3.32 12.20
C LYS A 119 20.22 -3.72 13.65
N SER A 120 19.36 -4.55 14.23
CA SER A 120 19.52 -4.98 15.62
C SER A 120 20.86 -5.70 15.83
N SER A 121 21.26 -6.55 14.89
CA SER A 121 22.53 -7.30 14.97
C SER A 121 23.75 -6.37 14.93
N ILE A 122 23.75 -5.39 14.03
CA ILE A 122 24.80 -4.37 13.97
C ILE A 122 24.79 -3.50 15.23
N GLY A 123 23.59 -3.15 15.71
CA GLY A 123 23.35 -2.34 16.92
C GLY A 123 23.90 -2.96 18.20
N CYS A 124 24.06 -4.29 18.25
CA CYS A 124 24.73 -4.96 19.36
C CYS A 124 26.24 -4.66 19.43
N VAL A 125 26.85 -4.24 18.32
CA VAL A 125 28.31 -4.02 18.21
C VAL A 125 28.66 -2.53 18.15
N VAL A 126 27.81 -1.72 17.52
CA VAL A 126 28.03 -0.28 17.32
C VAL A 126 26.75 0.51 17.52
N GLU A 127 26.87 1.74 18.02
CA GLU A 127 25.73 2.64 18.17
C GLU A 127 25.24 3.09 16.77
N LEU A 128 23.98 2.77 16.47
CA LEU A 128 23.35 3.13 15.20
C LEU A 128 22.82 4.55 15.22
N GLN A 129 22.92 5.19 14.07
CA GLN A 129 22.33 6.48 13.78
C GLN A 129 21.29 6.33 12.66
N PRO A 130 20.17 7.08 12.74
CA PRO A 130 19.17 7.08 11.70
C PRO A 130 19.73 7.67 10.41
N ASN A 131 19.48 7.00 9.29
CA ASN A 131 19.87 7.46 7.96
C ASN A 131 18.69 7.24 6.99
N TYR A 132 18.41 8.24 6.17
CA TYR A 132 17.24 8.26 5.29
C TYR A 132 17.44 7.44 4.00
N TYR A 133 18.68 7.32 3.52
CA TYR A 133 19.00 6.68 2.24
C TYR A 133 19.62 5.29 2.39
N ASP A 134 20.11 4.99 3.59
CA ASP A 134 20.83 3.76 3.91
C ASP A 134 20.00 2.88 4.86
N LEU A 135 20.37 1.61 5.00
CA LEU A 135 19.76 0.75 6.02
C LEU A 135 20.01 1.31 7.42
N CYS A 136 21.26 1.67 7.70
CA CYS A 136 21.67 2.37 8.92
C CYS A 136 23.05 3.02 8.71
N SER A 137 23.37 4.00 9.53
CA SER A 137 24.74 4.48 9.71
C SER A 137 25.19 4.25 11.15
N PHE A 138 26.49 4.32 11.39
CA PHE A 138 27.06 4.27 12.73
C PHE A 138 28.34 5.09 12.80
N LYS A 139 28.75 5.40 14.03
CA LYS A 139 30.03 6.05 14.30
C LYS A 139 30.71 5.34 15.45
N HIS A 140 31.97 4.96 15.27
CA HIS A 140 32.78 4.38 16.32
C HIS A 140 34.12 5.11 16.37
N GLY A 141 34.29 5.95 17.40
CA GLY A 141 35.41 6.89 17.45
C GLY A 141 35.43 7.83 16.23
N ARG A 142 36.51 7.76 15.44
CA ARG A 142 36.69 8.52 14.19
C ARG A 142 36.05 7.85 12.97
N ILE A 143 35.75 6.55 13.05
CA ILE A 143 35.28 5.76 11.90
C ILE A 143 33.80 6.05 11.70
N HIS A 144 33.44 6.34 10.45
CA HIS A 144 32.06 6.48 10.03
C HIS A 144 31.69 5.33 9.09
N GLY A 145 30.64 4.60 9.45
CA GLY A 145 30.14 3.47 8.69
C GLY A 145 28.72 3.70 8.17
N THR A 146 28.45 3.26 6.95
CA THR A 146 27.10 3.17 6.40
C THR A 146 26.85 1.80 5.80
N VAL A 147 25.63 1.29 6.01
CA VAL A 147 25.19 0.00 5.50
C VAL A 147 24.04 0.21 4.55
N LYS A 148 24.16 -0.28 3.31
CA LYS A 148 23.10 -0.23 2.29
C LYS A 148 22.66 -1.64 1.94
N GLU A 149 21.36 -1.83 1.78
CA GLU A 149 20.79 -3.05 1.20
C GLU A 149 20.70 -2.87 -0.32
N SER A 150 21.30 -3.79 -1.08
CA SER A 150 21.22 -3.86 -2.54
C SER A 150 19.93 -4.56 -3.00
N TYR A 151 19.58 -4.38 -4.28
CA TYR A 151 18.39 -5.00 -4.88
C TYR A 151 18.44 -6.54 -4.96
N ASP A 152 19.63 -7.13 -4.93
CA ASP A 152 19.89 -8.58 -4.95
C ASP A 152 19.88 -9.23 -3.56
N GLY A 153 19.59 -8.46 -2.50
CA GLY A 153 19.64 -8.94 -1.12
C GLY A 153 21.05 -8.95 -0.53
N CYS A 154 22.06 -8.44 -1.23
CA CYS A 154 23.39 -8.23 -0.67
C CYS A 154 23.44 -6.93 0.17
N TYR A 155 24.41 -6.85 1.08
CA TYR A 155 24.65 -5.66 1.89
C TYR A 155 25.99 -5.02 1.52
N ASN A 156 25.98 -3.70 1.30
CA ASN A 156 27.19 -2.92 1.10
C ASN A 156 27.55 -2.23 2.40
N LEU A 157 28.76 -2.47 2.89
CA LEU A 157 29.34 -1.73 4.00
C LEU A 157 30.32 -0.71 3.43
N HIS A 158 30.11 0.57 3.74
CA HIS A 158 31.06 1.64 3.44
C HIS A 158 31.65 2.15 4.74
N LEU A 159 32.99 2.16 4.83
CA LEU A 159 33.73 2.69 5.97
C LEU A 159 34.58 3.87 5.51
N SER A 160 34.59 4.93 6.31
CA SER A 160 35.34 6.15 6.04
C SER A 160 36.06 6.63 7.30
N CYS A 161 37.03 7.54 7.11
CA CYS A 161 37.88 8.09 8.17
C CYS A 161 38.81 7.07 8.87
N LEU A 162 39.13 5.96 8.20
CA LEU A 162 40.14 4.98 8.67
C LEU A 162 41.54 5.57 8.63
N SER A 163 42.38 5.22 9.60
CA SER A 163 43.83 5.39 9.53
C SER A 163 44.46 4.29 8.67
N LYS A 164 45.74 4.48 8.31
CA LYS A 164 46.51 3.48 7.57
C LYS A 164 46.48 2.12 8.27
N ASP A 165 46.70 2.11 9.59
CA ASP A 165 46.80 0.86 10.36
C ASP A 165 45.42 0.19 10.54
N GLU A 166 44.36 0.97 10.78
CA GLU A 166 42.97 0.46 10.82
C GLU A 166 42.54 -0.13 9.47
N LEU A 167 42.92 0.50 8.35
CA LEU A 167 42.62 -0.02 7.01
C LEU A 167 43.33 -1.36 6.77
N ILE A 168 44.62 -1.44 7.07
CA ILE A 168 45.39 -2.70 6.92
C ILE A 168 44.81 -3.79 7.82
N TYR A 169 44.47 -3.45 9.06
CA TYR A 169 43.84 -4.38 10.00
C TYR A 169 42.51 -4.92 9.48
N LEU A 170 41.62 -4.06 8.98
CA LEU A 170 40.32 -4.46 8.46
C LEU A 170 40.46 -5.35 7.22
N VAL A 171 41.32 -5.00 6.27
CA VAL A 171 41.57 -5.84 5.08
C VAL A 171 42.16 -7.19 5.49
N GLY A 172 43.08 -7.19 6.46
CA GLY A 172 43.63 -8.41 7.04
C GLY A 172 42.57 -9.28 7.71
N PHE A 173 41.69 -8.69 8.53
CA PHE A 173 40.58 -9.39 9.17
C PHE A 173 39.63 -10.01 8.13
N LEU A 174 39.26 -9.25 7.08
CA LEU A 174 38.42 -9.75 6.01
C LEU A 174 39.05 -10.94 5.26
N SER A 175 40.39 -10.99 5.14
CA SER A 175 41.08 -12.13 4.52
C SER A 175 41.00 -13.43 5.32
N THR A 176 40.50 -13.38 6.55
CA THR A 176 40.31 -14.55 7.44
C THR A 176 38.87 -15.04 7.53
N LEU A 177 37.94 -14.40 6.82
CA LEU A 177 36.54 -14.83 6.70
C LEU A 177 36.40 -15.95 5.67
#